data_AF-A0A172U8E0-F1
#
_entry.id   AF-A0A172U8E0-F1
#
_cell.length_a   1.000
_cell.length_b   1.000
_cell.length_c   1.000
_cell.angle_alpha   90.00
_cell.angle_beta   90.00
_cell.angle_gamma   90.00
#
_symmetry.space_group_name_H-M   'P 1'
#
loop_
_entity.id
_entity.type
_entity.pdbx_description
1 polymer ?
#
loop_
_entity_poly.entity_id
_entity_poly.type
_entity_poly.pdbx_seq_one_letter_code
_entity_poly.pdbx_strand_id
1 'polypeptide(L)'
;MNDTSSKHPPGGPGYFLNRIQTLFVSMLRIWTIPIVLMLSVSSGFTTYYGLSHFITPWIALVITVAIQSIIVICSLEMAGIHWKANRVRYFSVVASLAVAIAASITFSYFKFYEISERETLHIDRLNQLRQQTKDYLDAVLQIKSQIALQQKQDLDKASLDASQAYFGTHNQIGPGYKNQVGEGPFWRHYNQIYQEKKQAVQQQEQAFRELDEHIRQLQLHLNQLDASRDEATYAQFLKHYQDIQLDVNQLASSVGVGLPDAPLLMTYKQFVEDVKPSFAMWRGFSWFAFACAAMVDFFTVLLSYRLEFTAPGPLTMQEEELVFECLRQFTEFRINQNDELEMVIEKSDLEKARRYSDWSRMFVVGLLLSRGFLRKVDHRSVEFAPNLYPLVAEKMSDKIAALKQKALAAPAGHE
;
A
#
# COMPACT_ATOMS: atom_id res chain seq x y z
N MET A 1 -31.89 57.75 40.89
CA MET A 1 -31.58 57.50 39.47
C MET A 1 -31.00 56.11 39.39
N ASN A 2 -31.85 55.13 39.06
CA ASN A 2 -31.51 53.71 39.11
C ASN A 2 -31.03 53.25 37.73
N ASP A 3 -29.80 52.76 37.68
CA ASP A 3 -29.25 51.96 36.59
C ASP A 3 -30.07 50.68 36.42
N THR A 4 -30.86 50.61 35.36
CA THR A 4 -31.42 49.34 34.88
C THR A 4 -30.42 48.69 33.91
N SER A 5 -29.48 47.96 34.48
CA SER A 5 -28.67 46.96 33.79
C SER A 5 -29.60 45.97 33.07
N SER A 6 -29.61 46.02 31.74
CA SER A 6 -30.27 45.04 30.88
C SER A 6 -29.50 43.72 30.97
N LYS A 7 -29.96 42.83 31.86
CA LYS A 7 -29.53 41.43 31.92
C LYS A 7 -29.95 40.72 30.63
N HIS A 8 -29.03 40.53 29.70
CA HIS A 8 -29.16 39.50 28.67
C HIS A 8 -29.23 38.12 29.35
N PRO A 9 -30.11 37.21 28.91
CA PRO A 9 -30.15 35.86 29.47
C PRO A 9 -28.83 35.12 29.16
N PRO A 10 -28.34 34.27 30.08
CA PRO A 10 -27.11 33.51 29.88
C PRO A 10 -27.31 32.54 28.72
N GLY A 11 -26.34 32.51 27.80
CA GLY A 11 -26.37 31.70 26.59
C GLY A 11 -26.77 30.24 26.86
N GLY A 12 -27.80 29.78 26.16
CA GLY A 12 -28.31 28.41 26.25
C GLY A 12 -27.32 27.35 25.74
N PRO A 13 -27.64 26.06 25.90
CA PRO A 13 -26.80 24.94 25.47
C PRO A 13 -26.42 24.98 23.98
N GLY A 14 -27.24 25.62 23.14
CA GLY A 14 -26.93 25.88 21.73
C GLY A 14 -25.72 26.78 21.52
N TYR A 15 -25.51 27.80 22.38
CA TYR A 15 -24.34 28.67 22.30
C TYR A 15 -23.06 27.94 22.73
N PHE A 16 -23.16 27.05 23.72
CA PHE A 16 -22.06 26.20 24.15
C PHE A 16 -21.68 25.15 23.09
N LEU A 17 -22.68 24.50 22.48
CA LEU A 17 -22.48 23.59 21.35
C LEU A 17 -21.87 24.30 20.14
N ASN A 18 -22.36 25.50 19.80
CA ASN A 18 -21.81 26.29 18.70
C ASN A 18 -20.36 26.71 19.01
N ARG A 19 -20.04 27.05 20.27
CA ARG A 19 -18.67 27.36 20.71
C ARG A 19 -17.73 26.15 20.66
N ILE A 20 -18.19 24.97 21.04
CA ILE A 20 -17.42 23.72 20.90
C ILE A 20 -17.21 23.40 19.42
N GLN A 21 -18.25 23.51 18.61
CA GLN A 21 -18.15 23.26 17.17
C GLN A 21 -17.22 24.25 16.49
N THR A 22 -17.27 25.54 16.82
CA THR A 22 -16.33 26.54 16.28
C THR A 22 -14.91 26.33 16.77
N LEU A 23 -14.69 25.96 18.04
CA LEU A 23 -13.36 25.60 18.54
C LEU A 23 -12.82 24.34 17.86
N PHE A 24 -13.66 23.32 17.69
CA PHE A 24 -13.30 22.09 17.00
C PHE A 24 -12.97 22.36 15.53
N VAL A 25 -13.79 23.12 14.81
CA VAL A 25 -13.54 23.51 13.41
C VAL A 25 -12.28 24.38 13.28
N SER A 26 -12.05 25.30 14.22
CA SER A 26 -10.85 26.15 14.24
C SER A 26 -9.58 25.35 14.55
N MET A 27 -9.65 24.41 15.50
CA MET A 27 -8.56 23.50 15.82
C MET A 27 -8.27 22.56 14.65
N LEU A 28 -9.30 21.95 14.05
CA LEU A 28 -9.17 21.08 12.90
C LEU A 28 -8.51 21.84 11.74
N ARG A 29 -8.82 23.12 11.53
CA ARG A 29 -8.14 23.97 10.55
C ARG A 29 -6.66 24.21 10.85
N ILE A 30 -6.31 24.55 12.09
CA ILE A 30 -4.90 24.72 12.50
C ILE A 30 -4.11 23.43 12.23
N TRP A 31 -4.74 22.28 12.46
CA TRP A 31 -4.16 20.97 12.16
C TRP A 31 -4.24 20.58 10.68
N THR A 32 -5.16 21.13 9.89
CA THR A 32 -5.32 20.75 8.48
C THR A 32 -4.10 21.14 7.65
N ILE A 33 -3.47 22.29 7.92
CA ILE A 33 -2.24 22.71 7.22
C ILE A 33 -1.08 21.72 7.45
N PRO A 34 -0.67 21.39 8.70
CA PRO A 34 0.39 20.42 8.93
C PRO A 34 -0.01 19.01 8.48
N ILE A 35 -1.29 18.62 8.55
CA ILE A 35 -1.76 17.33 8.03
C ILE A 35 -1.59 17.27 6.51
N VAL A 36 -2.00 18.31 5.77
CA VAL A 36 -1.83 18.38 4.31
C VAL A 36 -0.36 18.34 3.93
N LEU A 37 0.50 19.07 4.66
CA LEU A 37 1.95 19.02 4.44
C LEU A 37 2.53 17.63 4.70
N MET A 38 2.14 16.97 5.80
CA MET A 38 2.58 15.61 6.10
C MET A 38 2.09 14.59 5.07
N LEU A 39 0.84 14.71 4.62
CA LEU A 39 0.28 13.85 3.59
C LEU A 39 0.99 14.07 2.24
N SER A 40 1.27 15.32 1.87
CA SER A 40 2.01 15.63 0.65
C SER A 40 3.46 15.15 0.71
N VAL A 41 4.13 15.25 1.87
CA VAL A 41 5.47 14.66 2.07
C VAL A 41 5.41 13.14 2.00
N SER A 42 4.37 12.51 2.56
CA SER A 42 4.21 11.04 2.55
C SER A 42 3.91 10.52 1.14
N SER A 43 2.99 11.17 0.41
CA SER A 43 2.70 10.88 -1.00
C SER A 43 3.91 11.16 -1.89
N GLY A 44 4.63 12.25 -1.62
CA GLY A 44 5.88 12.57 -2.28
C GLY A 44 6.91 11.47 -2.07
N PHE A 45 7.08 10.96 -0.85
CA PHE A 45 8.01 9.88 -0.55
C PHE A 45 7.70 8.60 -1.33
N THR A 46 6.43 8.18 -1.39
CA THR A 46 6.03 6.98 -2.15
C THR A 46 6.20 7.17 -3.66
N THR A 47 5.87 8.36 -4.17
CA THR A 47 6.04 8.73 -5.59
C THR A 47 7.52 8.76 -5.97
N TYR A 48 8.36 9.41 -5.16
CA TYR A 48 9.80 9.48 -5.33
C TYR A 48 10.42 8.08 -5.37
N TYR A 49 10.04 7.23 -4.43
CA TYR A 49 10.56 5.87 -4.36
C TYR A 49 10.23 5.07 -5.63
N GLY A 50 8.96 5.09 -6.05
CA GLY A 50 8.54 4.42 -7.28
C GLY A 50 9.27 4.94 -8.52
N LEU A 51 9.47 6.25 -8.60
CA LEU A 51 10.09 6.89 -9.77
C LEU A 51 11.63 6.72 -9.79
N SER A 52 12.28 6.67 -8.61
CA SER A 52 13.72 6.44 -8.49
C SER A 52 14.20 5.07 -9.00
N HIS A 53 13.28 4.13 -9.22
CA HIS A 53 13.58 2.86 -9.85
C HIS A 53 13.79 2.97 -11.37
N PHE A 54 13.21 4.00 -12.01
CA PHE A 54 13.25 4.17 -13.46
C PHE A 54 14.21 5.28 -13.90
N ILE A 55 14.45 6.27 -13.03
CA ILE A 55 15.24 7.47 -13.35
C ILE A 55 16.23 7.74 -12.22
N THR A 56 17.31 8.47 -12.52
CA THR A 56 18.29 8.90 -11.52
C THR A 56 17.63 9.60 -10.32
N PRO A 57 18.05 9.29 -9.07
CA PRO A 57 17.36 9.75 -7.87
C PRO A 57 17.16 11.26 -7.77
N TRP A 58 18.13 12.07 -8.20
CA TRP A 58 18.01 13.53 -8.11
C TRP A 58 16.95 14.09 -9.07
N ILE A 59 16.80 13.54 -10.29
CA ILE A 59 15.74 13.92 -11.22
C ILE A 59 14.40 13.49 -10.64
N ALA A 60 14.35 12.30 -10.05
CA ALA A 60 13.15 11.79 -9.43
C ALA A 60 12.63 12.68 -8.30
N LEU A 61 13.54 13.22 -7.50
CA LEU A 61 13.21 14.17 -6.43
C LEU A 61 12.61 15.47 -7.01
N VAL A 62 13.22 16.04 -8.05
CA VAL A 62 12.72 17.27 -8.69
C VAL A 62 11.33 17.07 -9.27
N ILE A 63 11.10 15.98 -10.00
CA ILE A 63 9.80 15.65 -10.59
C ILE A 63 8.75 15.44 -9.49
N THR A 64 9.10 14.74 -8.42
CA THR A 64 8.19 14.49 -7.30
C THR A 64 7.75 15.80 -6.64
N VAL A 65 8.70 16.70 -6.35
CA VAL A 65 8.39 18.02 -5.78
C VAL A 65 7.46 18.80 -6.72
N ALA A 66 7.68 18.73 -8.04
CA ALA A 66 6.81 19.37 -9.02
C ALA A 66 5.39 18.77 -9.01
N ILE A 67 5.25 17.44 -9.03
CA ILE A 67 3.94 16.76 -8.99
C ILE A 67 3.16 17.15 -7.71
N GLN A 68 3.80 17.06 -6.55
CA GLN A 68 3.16 17.38 -5.27
C GLN A 68 2.79 18.87 -5.18
N SER A 69 3.63 19.77 -5.70
CA SER A 69 3.32 21.20 -5.76
C SER A 69 2.11 21.47 -6.65
N ILE A 70 2.02 20.81 -7.82
CA ILE A 70 0.86 20.93 -8.72
C ILE A 70 -0.40 20.42 -8.03
N ILE A 71 -0.36 19.29 -7.33
CA ILE A 71 -1.52 18.75 -6.61
C ILE A 71 -2.03 19.78 -5.58
N VAL A 72 -1.15 20.34 -4.75
CA VAL A 72 -1.56 21.32 -3.72
C VAL A 72 -2.05 22.62 -4.35
N ILE A 73 -1.29 23.20 -5.29
CA ILE A 73 -1.63 24.48 -5.92
C ILE A 73 -2.93 24.37 -6.71
N CYS A 74 -3.09 23.35 -7.55
CA CYS A 74 -4.32 23.17 -8.32
C CYS A 74 -5.52 22.81 -7.44
N SER A 75 -5.33 22.11 -6.32
CA SER A 75 -6.42 21.85 -5.36
C SER A 75 -6.92 23.12 -4.68
N LEU A 76 -6.01 24.04 -4.33
CA LEU A 76 -6.37 25.37 -3.84
C LEU A 76 -7.03 26.17 -4.98
N GLU A 77 -6.38 26.30 -6.13
CA GLU A 77 -6.93 27.08 -7.24
C GLU A 77 -8.33 26.61 -7.70
N MET A 78 -8.59 25.30 -7.66
CA MET A 78 -9.90 24.73 -7.96
C MET A 78 -10.97 25.11 -6.92
N ALA A 79 -10.60 25.37 -5.67
CA ALA A 79 -11.52 25.86 -4.65
C ALA A 79 -11.89 27.35 -4.84
N GLY A 80 -10.99 28.13 -5.45
CA GLY A 80 -11.21 29.56 -5.74
C GLY A 80 -11.88 29.87 -7.08
N ILE A 81 -11.96 28.91 -8.01
CA ILE A 81 -12.55 29.12 -9.34
C ILE A 81 -13.99 28.63 -9.41
N HIS A 82 -14.90 29.51 -9.81
CA HIS A 82 -16.27 29.16 -10.15
C HIS A 82 -16.38 28.64 -11.60
N TRP A 83 -16.94 27.44 -11.76
CA TRP A 83 -17.17 26.81 -13.07
C TRP A 83 -17.92 27.73 -14.05
N LYS A 84 -18.93 28.47 -13.57
CA LYS A 84 -19.74 29.37 -14.41
C LYS A 84 -18.95 30.60 -14.88
N ALA A 85 -18.07 31.15 -14.04
CA ALA A 85 -17.32 32.38 -14.33
C ALA A 85 -16.15 32.15 -15.31
N ASN A 86 -15.45 31.01 -15.24
CA ASN A 86 -14.30 30.76 -16.12
C ASN A 86 -14.09 29.26 -16.42
N ARG A 87 -14.85 28.74 -17.39
CA ARG A 87 -14.83 27.33 -17.81
C ARG A 87 -13.46 26.87 -18.33
N VAL A 88 -12.76 27.71 -19.09
CA VAL A 88 -11.47 27.36 -19.71
C VAL A 88 -10.39 27.22 -18.65
N ARG A 89 -10.30 28.19 -17.73
CA ARG A 89 -9.35 28.10 -16.60
C ARG A 89 -9.67 26.92 -15.69
N TYR A 90 -10.94 26.72 -15.35
CA TYR A 90 -11.35 25.58 -14.52
C TYR A 90 -10.95 24.24 -15.16
N PHE A 91 -11.24 24.05 -16.46
CA PHE A 91 -10.88 22.81 -17.16
C PHE A 91 -9.37 22.59 -17.21
N SER A 92 -8.58 23.64 -17.45
CA SER A 92 -7.12 23.57 -17.44
C SER A 92 -6.57 23.14 -16.07
N VAL A 93 -7.12 23.70 -14.98
CA VAL A 93 -6.72 23.36 -13.61
C VAL A 93 -7.10 21.91 -13.28
N VAL A 94 -8.33 21.48 -13.60
CA VAL A 94 -8.79 20.10 -13.37
C VAL A 94 -7.99 19.10 -14.19
N ALA A 95 -7.71 19.38 -15.46
CA ALA A 95 -6.89 18.49 -16.31
C ALA A 95 -5.47 18.36 -15.75
N SER A 96 -4.86 19.47 -15.32
CA SER A 96 -3.52 19.47 -14.73
C SER A 96 -3.50 18.67 -13.41
N LEU A 97 -4.53 18.85 -12.58
CA LEU A 97 -4.71 18.10 -11.33
C LEU A 97 -4.88 16.60 -11.60
N ALA A 98 -5.72 16.23 -12.58
CA ALA A 98 -5.94 14.84 -12.95
C ALA A 98 -4.66 14.15 -13.44
N VAL A 99 -3.86 14.83 -14.26
CA VAL A 99 -2.55 14.33 -14.73
C VAL A 99 -1.59 14.15 -13.56
N ALA A 100 -1.51 15.13 -12.65
CA ALA A 100 -0.62 15.06 -11.49
C ALA A 100 -1.01 13.92 -10.53
N ILE A 101 -2.30 13.76 -10.24
CA ILE A 101 -2.83 12.65 -9.43
C ILE A 101 -2.56 11.30 -10.12
N ALA A 102 -2.85 11.18 -11.42
CA ALA A 102 -2.61 9.94 -12.15
C ALA A 102 -1.13 9.53 -12.13
N ALA A 103 -0.21 10.49 -12.31
CA ALA A 103 1.22 10.25 -12.21
C ALA A 103 1.63 9.82 -10.79
N SER A 104 1.19 10.56 -9.77
CA SER A 104 1.47 10.28 -8.36
C SER A 104 0.98 8.88 -7.93
N ILE A 105 -0.26 8.53 -8.26
CA ILE A 105 -0.85 7.21 -7.98
C ILE A 105 -0.07 6.11 -8.70
N THR A 106 0.27 6.31 -9.98
CA THR A 106 0.99 5.32 -10.79
C THR A 106 2.35 4.96 -10.20
N PHE A 107 3.13 5.95 -9.76
CA PHE A 107 4.44 5.68 -9.18
C PHE A 107 4.34 5.20 -7.73
N SER A 108 3.42 5.74 -6.95
CA SER A 108 3.14 5.25 -5.59
C SER A 108 2.66 3.80 -5.58
N TYR A 109 1.88 3.39 -6.59
CA TYR A 109 1.39 2.02 -6.76
C TYR A 109 2.54 1.01 -6.74
N PHE A 110 3.68 1.29 -7.38
CA PHE A 110 4.80 0.34 -7.40
C PHE A 110 5.34 0.05 -6.00
N LYS A 111 5.40 1.05 -5.11
CA LYS A 111 5.83 0.84 -3.72
C LYS A 111 4.83 -0.01 -2.94
N PHE A 112 3.54 0.29 -3.08
CA PHE A 112 2.50 -0.47 -2.39
C PHE A 112 2.37 -1.90 -2.92
N TYR A 113 2.56 -2.10 -4.23
CA TYR A 113 2.60 -3.41 -4.87
C TYR A 113 3.76 -4.25 -4.36
N GLU A 114 4.97 -3.67 -4.28
CA GLU A 114 6.13 -4.32 -3.70
C GLU A 114 5.85 -4.79 -2.26
N ILE A 115 5.25 -3.93 -1.43
CA ILE A 115 4.89 -4.27 -0.05
C ILE A 115 3.83 -5.39 -0.01
N SER A 116 2.81 -5.34 -0.86
CA SER A 116 1.72 -6.33 -0.85
C SER A 116 2.16 -7.69 -1.38
N GLU A 117 3.07 -7.74 -2.36
CA GLU A 117 3.47 -8.99 -3.02
C GLU A 117 4.75 -9.62 -2.44
N ARG A 118 5.46 -8.93 -1.55
CA ARG A 118 6.72 -9.42 -0.99
C ARG A 118 6.58 -10.78 -0.32
N GLU A 119 5.54 -10.96 0.48
CA GLU A 119 5.29 -12.22 1.19
C GLU A 119 4.83 -13.32 0.23
N THR A 120 3.90 -13.00 -0.68
CA THR A 120 3.39 -13.94 -1.69
C THR A 120 4.52 -14.50 -2.55
N LEU A 121 5.38 -13.63 -3.10
CA LEU A 121 6.50 -14.05 -3.95
C LEU A 121 7.51 -14.92 -3.20
N HIS A 122 7.76 -14.62 -1.93
CA HIS A 122 8.67 -15.42 -1.12
C HIS A 122 8.09 -16.82 -0.87
N ILE A 123 6.80 -16.90 -0.53
CA ILE A 123 6.09 -18.17 -0.34
C ILE A 123 6.10 -18.97 -1.65
N ASP A 124 5.84 -18.33 -2.79
CA ASP A 124 5.87 -18.99 -4.10
C ASP A 124 7.25 -19.54 -4.43
N ARG A 125 8.32 -18.77 -4.20
CA ARG A 125 9.70 -19.23 -4.41
C ARG A 125 10.07 -20.40 -3.48
N LEU A 126 9.67 -20.34 -2.22
CA LEU A 126 9.88 -21.42 -1.26
C LEU A 126 9.11 -22.68 -1.67
N ASN A 127 7.87 -22.54 -2.11
CA ASN A 127 7.05 -23.66 -2.61
C ASN A 127 7.65 -24.25 -3.90
N GLN A 128 8.19 -23.42 -4.79
CA GLN A 128 8.90 -23.89 -5.97
C GLN A 128 10.14 -24.72 -5.58
N LEU A 129 10.94 -24.26 -4.63
CA LEU A 129 12.08 -25.02 -4.09
C LEU A 129 11.62 -26.34 -3.47
N ARG A 130 10.56 -26.32 -2.67
CA ARG A 130 9.97 -27.53 -2.05
C ARG A 130 9.54 -28.53 -3.10
N GLN A 131 8.83 -28.08 -4.13
CA GLN A 131 8.32 -28.94 -5.18
C GLN A 131 9.47 -29.54 -6.01
N GLN A 132 10.41 -28.71 -6.48
CA GLN A 132 11.58 -29.18 -7.24
C GLN A 132 12.43 -30.18 -6.44
N THR A 133 12.63 -29.90 -5.15
CA THR A 133 13.38 -30.79 -4.26
C THR A 133 12.63 -32.10 -4.06
N LYS A 134 11.32 -32.05 -3.81
CA LYS A 134 10.49 -33.23 -3.62
C LYS A 134 10.48 -34.12 -4.86
N ASP A 135 10.24 -33.54 -6.03
CA ASP A 135 10.17 -34.29 -7.29
C ASP A 135 11.51 -35.01 -7.58
N TYR A 136 12.63 -34.33 -7.30
CA TYR A 136 13.95 -34.93 -7.40
C TYR A 136 14.18 -36.05 -6.36
N LEU A 137 13.82 -35.82 -5.09
CA LEU A 137 13.94 -36.84 -4.04
C LEU A 137 13.08 -38.07 -4.33
N ASP A 138 11.87 -37.90 -4.85
CA ASP A 138 10.98 -38.99 -5.22
C ASP A 138 11.62 -39.85 -6.33
N ALA A 139 12.27 -39.23 -7.33
CA ALA A 139 13.02 -39.94 -8.35
C ALA A 139 14.25 -40.68 -7.78
N VAL A 140 14.98 -40.05 -6.85
CA VAL A 140 16.12 -40.68 -6.15
C VAL A 140 15.67 -41.90 -5.34
N LEU A 141 14.56 -41.80 -4.62
CA LEU A 141 13.99 -42.91 -3.83
C LEU A 141 13.52 -44.05 -4.73
N GLN A 142 12.99 -43.76 -5.92
CA GLN A 142 12.67 -44.78 -6.91
C GLN A 142 13.91 -45.54 -7.37
N ILE A 143 14.99 -44.83 -7.72
CA ILE A 143 16.27 -45.46 -8.13
C ILE A 143 16.84 -46.32 -6.99
N LYS A 144 16.86 -45.79 -5.76
CA LYS A 144 17.27 -46.53 -4.57
C LYS A 144 16.49 -47.84 -4.44
N SER A 145 15.16 -47.78 -4.60
CA SER A 145 14.30 -48.96 -4.50
C SER A 145 14.58 -50.00 -5.59
N GLN A 146 14.84 -49.56 -6.82
CA GLN A 146 15.18 -50.44 -7.94
C GLN A 146 16.52 -51.14 -7.71
N ILE A 147 17.54 -50.38 -7.28
CA ILE A 147 18.86 -50.93 -6.97
C ILE A 147 18.76 -51.96 -5.83
N ALA A 148 18.05 -51.63 -4.75
CA ALA A 148 17.85 -52.53 -3.62
C ALA A 148 17.16 -53.84 -4.04
N LEU A 149 16.14 -53.74 -4.90
CA LEU A 149 15.42 -54.91 -5.42
C LEU A 149 16.32 -55.79 -6.30
N GLN A 150 17.07 -55.19 -7.23
CA GLN A 150 17.96 -55.91 -8.13
C GLN A 150 19.05 -56.66 -7.36
N GLN A 151 19.66 -56.01 -6.38
CA GLN A 151 20.70 -56.64 -5.57
C GLN A 151 20.19 -57.78 -4.70
N LYS A 152 18.98 -57.63 -4.15
CA LYS A 152 18.33 -58.71 -3.40
C LYS A 152 18.08 -59.93 -4.29
N GLN A 153 17.58 -59.72 -5.50
CA GLN A 153 17.39 -60.80 -6.48
C GLN A 153 18.72 -61.47 -6.85
N ASP A 154 19.78 -60.69 -7.02
CA ASP A 154 21.12 -61.20 -7.34
C ASP A 154 21.74 -62.00 -6.19
N LEU A 155 21.47 -61.61 -4.95
CA LEU A 155 21.88 -62.33 -3.73
C LEU A 155 21.10 -63.62 -3.56
N ASP A 156 19.78 -63.58 -3.73
CA ASP A 156 18.90 -64.76 -3.65
C ASP A 156 19.29 -65.80 -4.71
N LYS A 157 19.60 -65.36 -5.93
CA LYS A 157 20.12 -66.23 -6.99
C LYS A 157 21.47 -66.85 -6.63
N ALA A 158 22.41 -66.06 -6.11
CA ALA A 158 23.71 -66.58 -5.69
C ALA A 158 23.60 -67.55 -4.51
N SER A 159 22.65 -67.32 -3.60
CA SER A 159 22.33 -68.23 -2.51
C SER A 159 21.78 -69.56 -3.03
N LEU A 160 20.85 -69.51 -3.99
CA LEU A 160 20.30 -70.68 -4.65
C LEU A 160 21.39 -71.46 -5.39
N ASP A 161 22.23 -70.78 -6.17
CA ASP A 161 23.32 -71.41 -6.92
C ASP A 161 24.32 -72.09 -5.99
N ALA A 162 24.68 -71.45 -4.86
CA ALA A 162 25.53 -72.04 -3.83
C ALA A 162 24.87 -73.26 -3.16
N SER A 163 23.56 -73.23 -2.92
CA SER A 163 22.82 -74.37 -2.37
C SER A 163 22.75 -75.54 -3.36
N GLN A 164 22.45 -75.28 -4.63
CA GLN A 164 22.44 -76.30 -5.68
C GLN A 164 23.84 -76.89 -5.91
N ALA A 165 24.88 -76.06 -5.80
CA ALA A 165 26.28 -76.49 -5.84
C ALA A 165 26.63 -77.40 -4.67
N TYR A 166 26.08 -77.15 -3.47
CA TYR A 166 26.25 -78.00 -2.29
C TYR A 166 25.61 -79.38 -2.46
N PHE A 167 24.41 -79.43 -3.04
CA PHE A 167 23.65 -80.67 -3.25
C PHE A 167 24.02 -81.42 -4.53
N GLY A 168 24.93 -80.89 -5.34
CA GLY A 168 25.33 -81.52 -6.59
C GLY A 168 24.27 -81.46 -7.70
N THR A 169 23.27 -80.57 -7.58
CA THR A 169 22.12 -80.42 -8.49
C THR A 169 22.26 -79.27 -9.47
N HIS A 170 23.32 -78.46 -9.36
CA HIS A 170 23.56 -77.32 -10.23
C HIS A 170 23.84 -77.74 -11.69
N ASN A 171 23.29 -76.98 -12.65
CA ASN A 171 23.28 -77.34 -14.08
C ASN A 171 24.68 -77.47 -14.71
N GLN A 172 25.68 -76.77 -14.17
CA GLN A 172 27.06 -76.77 -14.67
C GLN A 172 27.95 -77.85 -14.05
N ILE A 173 27.42 -78.71 -13.17
CA ILE A 173 28.17 -79.82 -12.59
C ILE A 173 28.30 -80.97 -13.61
N GLY A 174 29.54 -81.41 -13.84
CA GLY A 174 29.84 -82.52 -14.74
C GLY A 174 29.20 -83.84 -14.29
N PRO A 175 28.86 -84.76 -15.21
CA PRO A 175 28.08 -85.95 -14.91
C PRO A 175 28.71 -86.88 -13.85
N GLY A 176 30.03 -86.88 -13.68
CA GLY A 176 30.73 -87.66 -12.66
C GLY A 176 30.61 -87.14 -11.22
N TYR A 177 30.13 -85.91 -11.03
CA TYR A 177 30.02 -85.24 -9.72
C TYR A 177 28.58 -84.85 -9.36
N LYS A 178 27.59 -85.25 -10.18
CA LYS A 178 26.16 -84.97 -9.90
C LYS A 178 25.66 -85.74 -8.70
N ASN A 179 24.75 -85.14 -7.93
CA ASN A 179 24.11 -85.69 -6.73
C ASN A 179 25.07 -86.06 -5.58
N GLN A 180 26.33 -85.59 -5.63
CA GLN A 180 27.25 -85.70 -4.51
C GLN A 180 27.09 -84.48 -3.62
N VAL A 181 26.75 -84.71 -2.34
CA VAL A 181 26.56 -83.65 -1.36
C VAL A 181 27.88 -83.32 -0.68
N GLY A 182 28.26 -82.03 -0.61
CA GLY A 182 29.39 -81.60 0.21
C GLY A 182 30.14 -80.36 -0.27
N GLU A 183 31.20 -80.02 0.48
CA GLU A 183 32.00 -78.80 0.31
C GLU A 183 33.12 -78.93 -0.75
N GLY A 184 32.78 -79.48 -1.91
CA GLY A 184 33.72 -79.65 -3.02
C GLY A 184 34.20 -78.31 -3.62
N PRO A 185 35.21 -78.34 -4.53
CA PRO A 185 35.72 -77.14 -5.20
C PRO A 185 34.63 -76.32 -5.91
N PHE A 186 33.62 -77.00 -6.46
CA PHE A 186 32.48 -76.38 -7.12
C PHE A 186 31.62 -75.57 -6.13
N TRP A 187 31.25 -76.15 -4.99
CA TRP A 187 30.55 -75.42 -3.93
C TRP A 187 31.35 -74.23 -3.41
N ARG A 188 32.67 -74.39 -3.20
CA ARG A 188 33.53 -73.29 -2.73
C ARG A 188 33.49 -72.08 -3.66
N HIS A 189 33.48 -72.29 -4.97
CA HIS A 189 33.38 -71.22 -5.96
C HIS A 189 32.07 -70.44 -5.83
N TYR A 190 30.91 -71.12 -5.83
CA TYR A 190 29.61 -70.45 -5.71
C TYR A 190 29.36 -69.86 -4.33
N ASN A 191 29.86 -70.50 -3.27
CA ASN A 191 29.82 -69.93 -1.93
C ASN A 191 30.68 -68.66 -1.84
N GLN A 192 31.85 -68.61 -2.50
CA GLN A 192 32.65 -67.39 -2.58
C GLN A 192 31.89 -66.26 -3.27
N ILE A 193 31.25 -66.52 -4.42
CA ILE A 193 30.41 -65.55 -5.12
C ILE A 193 29.27 -65.06 -4.21
N TYR A 194 28.62 -65.96 -3.48
CA TYR A 194 27.57 -65.60 -2.54
C TYR A 194 28.09 -64.70 -1.40
N GLN A 195 29.26 -65.01 -0.82
CA GLN A 195 29.87 -64.17 0.23
C GLN A 195 30.27 -62.79 -0.31
N GLU A 196 30.84 -62.73 -1.51
CA GLU A 196 31.19 -61.46 -2.18
C GLU A 196 29.94 -60.60 -2.43
N LYS A 197 28.86 -61.19 -2.96
CA LYS A 197 27.58 -60.47 -3.13
C LYS A 197 26.98 -60.04 -1.81
N LYS A 198 27.05 -60.88 -0.77
CA LYS A 198 26.55 -60.54 0.57
C LYS A 198 27.30 -59.35 1.16
N GLN A 199 28.63 -59.29 1.00
CA GLN A 199 29.43 -58.15 1.43
C GLN A 199 29.09 -56.88 0.62
N ALA A 200 28.91 -57.00 -0.69
CA ALA A 200 28.52 -55.88 -1.55
C ALA A 200 27.16 -55.29 -1.12
N VAL A 201 26.16 -56.13 -0.84
CA VAL A 201 24.84 -55.68 -0.31
C VAL A 201 24.99 -54.96 1.03
N GLN A 202 25.85 -55.44 1.93
CA GLN A 202 26.09 -54.77 3.21
C GLN A 202 26.74 -53.39 3.05
N GLN A 203 27.70 -53.25 2.12
CA GLN A 203 28.29 -51.94 1.80
C GLN A 203 27.27 -51.00 1.17
N GLN A 204 26.41 -51.52 0.30
CA GLN A 204 25.31 -50.75 -0.31
C GLN A 204 24.31 -50.25 0.75
N GLU A 205 23.94 -51.10 1.70
CA GLU A 205 23.05 -50.71 2.80
C GLU A 205 23.64 -49.59 3.66
N GLN A 206 24.97 -49.54 3.82
CA GLN A 206 25.64 -48.41 4.49
C GLN A 206 25.52 -47.12 3.67
N ALA A 207 25.81 -47.17 2.37
CA ALA A 207 25.65 -46.01 1.48
C ALA A 207 24.19 -45.52 1.43
N PHE A 208 23.21 -46.43 1.48
CA PHE A 208 21.80 -46.07 1.58
C PHE A 208 21.44 -45.36 2.88
N ARG A 209 22.08 -45.70 4.01
CA ARG A 209 21.88 -44.98 5.28
C ARG A 209 22.48 -43.58 5.25
N GLU A 210 23.64 -43.42 4.62
CA GLU A 210 24.26 -42.10 4.42
C GLU A 210 23.38 -41.20 3.55
N LEU A 211 22.86 -41.74 2.43
CA LEU A 211 21.89 -41.06 1.60
C LEU A 211 20.62 -40.65 2.38
N ASP A 212 20.07 -41.56 3.19
CA ASP A 212 18.88 -41.25 4.02
C ASP A 212 19.16 -40.14 5.03
N GLU A 213 20.37 -40.11 5.61
CA GLU A 213 20.78 -39.05 6.51
C GLU A 213 20.86 -37.70 5.78
N HIS A 214 21.47 -37.66 4.59
CA HIS A 214 21.52 -36.45 3.78
C HIS A 214 20.12 -35.96 3.36
N ILE A 215 19.21 -36.88 3.00
CA ILE A 215 17.81 -36.54 2.70
C ILE A 215 17.12 -35.93 3.92
N ARG A 216 17.34 -36.50 5.11
CA ARG A 216 16.81 -35.96 6.37
C ARG A 216 17.33 -34.55 6.66
N GLN A 217 18.64 -34.34 6.52
CA GLN A 217 19.26 -33.01 6.73
C GLN A 217 18.74 -31.98 5.72
N LEU A 218 18.58 -32.38 4.45
CA LEU A 218 18.01 -31.51 3.42
C LEU A 218 16.58 -31.05 3.79
N GLN A 219 15.72 -31.97 4.21
CA GLN A 219 14.34 -31.65 4.63
C GLN A 219 14.32 -30.74 5.86
N LEU A 220 15.23 -30.97 6.82
CA LEU A 220 15.36 -30.14 8.00
C LEU A 220 15.75 -28.70 7.63
N HIS A 221 16.76 -28.51 6.78
CA HIS A 221 17.20 -27.18 6.36
C HIS A 221 16.20 -26.48 5.43
N LEU A 222 15.46 -27.23 4.61
CA LEU A 222 14.35 -26.69 3.81
C LEU A 222 13.21 -26.16 4.69
N ASN A 223 12.92 -26.83 5.81
CA ASN A 223 11.94 -26.35 6.79
C ASN A 223 12.47 -25.15 7.58
N GLN A 224 13.76 -25.12 7.92
CA GLN A 224 14.39 -23.97 8.58
C GLN A 224 14.42 -22.73 7.68
N LEU A 225 14.53 -22.91 6.37
CA LEU A 225 14.50 -21.84 5.37
C LEU A 225 13.20 -21.02 5.41
N ASP A 226 12.09 -21.64 5.80
CA ASP A 226 10.80 -20.96 6.06
C ASP A 226 10.89 -19.99 7.26
N ALA A 227 11.71 -20.34 8.26
CA ALA A 227 11.79 -19.64 9.53
C ALA A 227 12.89 -18.57 9.60
N SER A 228 14.12 -18.86 9.16
CA SER A 228 15.27 -17.98 9.39
C SER A 228 15.63 -17.05 8.24
N ARG A 229 15.20 -17.32 7.00
CA ARG A 229 15.49 -16.51 5.78
C ARG A 229 16.98 -16.18 5.55
N ASP A 230 17.88 -16.91 6.21
CA ASP A 230 19.31 -16.60 6.23
C ASP A 230 20.09 -17.26 5.10
N GLU A 231 21.12 -16.57 4.59
CA GLU A 231 22.03 -17.09 3.56
C GLU A 231 22.74 -18.37 4.00
N ALA A 232 23.09 -18.46 5.29
CA ALA A 232 23.75 -19.62 5.86
C ALA A 232 22.86 -20.88 5.77
N THR A 233 21.57 -20.75 6.07
CA THR A 233 20.61 -21.85 5.96
C THR A 233 20.40 -22.25 4.50
N TYR A 234 20.36 -21.29 3.58
CA TYR A 234 20.30 -21.57 2.14
C TYR A 234 21.53 -22.31 1.62
N ALA A 235 22.72 -21.91 2.07
CA ALA A 235 23.97 -22.58 1.71
C ALA A 235 24.02 -24.01 2.25
N GLN A 236 23.54 -24.26 3.46
CA GLN A 236 23.44 -25.61 4.03
C GLN A 236 22.45 -26.48 3.25
N PHE A 237 21.28 -25.95 2.90
CA PHE A 237 20.32 -26.63 2.02
C PHE A 237 20.95 -27.02 0.68
N LEU A 238 21.62 -26.08 0.00
CA LEU A 238 22.28 -26.36 -1.27
C LEU A 238 23.41 -27.40 -1.13
N LYS A 239 24.17 -27.36 -0.04
CA LYS A 239 25.23 -28.32 0.22
C LYS A 239 24.65 -29.74 0.32
N HIS A 240 23.63 -29.95 1.16
CA HIS A 240 23.01 -31.28 1.28
C HIS A 240 22.35 -31.75 -0.02
N TYR A 241 21.81 -30.81 -0.81
CA TYR A 241 21.28 -31.14 -2.14
C TYR A 241 22.37 -31.66 -3.08
N GLN A 242 23.55 -31.01 -3.08
CA GLN A 242 24.72 -31.45 -3.85
C GLN A 242 25.31 -32.76 -3.34
N ASP A 243 25.36 -32.97 -2.02
CA ASP A 243 25.81 -34.21 -1.41
C ASP A 243 24.92 -35.40 -1.87
N ILE A 244 23.60 -35.21 -1.89
CA ILE A 244 22.67 -36.22 -2.44
C ILE A 244 22.92 -36.48 -3.93
N GLN A 245 23.15 -35.44 -4.73
CA GLN A 245 23.50 -35.62 -6.15
C GLN A 245 24.77 -36.47 -6.31
N LEU A 246 25.78 -36.22 -5.49
CA LEU A 246 27.04 -36.96 -5.50
C LEU A 246 26.82 -38.43 -5.12
N ASP A 247 26.08 -38.70 -4.03
CA ASP A 247 25.79 -40.06 -3.56
C ASP A 247 24.99 -40.84 -4.60
N VAL A 248 23.98 -40.21 -5.21
CA VAL A 248 23.17 -40.83 -6.27
C VAL A 248 24.00 -41.11 -7.51
N ASN A 249 24.92 -40.21 -7.88
CA ASN A 249 25.84 -40.44 -8.99
C ASN A 249 26.75 -41.66 -8.74
N GLN A 250 27.27 -41.81 -7.51
CA GLN A 250 28.09 -42.97 -7.13
C GLN A 250 27.26 -44.26 -7.12
N LEU A 251 26.05 -44.24 -6.56
CA LEU A 251 25.17 -45.40 -6.50
C LEU A 251 24.72 -45.84 -7.90
N ALA A 252 24.29 -44.90 -8.75
CA ALA A 252 23.79 -45.20 -10.08
C ALA A 252 24.91 -45.70 -11.02
N SER A 253 26.11 -45.12 -10.94
CA SER A 253 27.26 -45.56 -11.74
C SER A 253 27.71 -46.98 -11.40
N SER A 254 27.54 -47.42 -10.15
CA SER A 254 27.88 -48.79 -9.74
C SER A 254 26.95 -49.88 -10.34
N VAL A 255 25.74 -49.50 -10.75
CA VAL A 255 24.70 -50.43 -11.24
C VAL A 255 24.33 -50.20 -12.71
N GLY A 256 24.79 -49.09 -13.31
CA GLY A 256 24.49 -48.73 -14.70
C GLY A 256 23.05 -48.23 -14.90
N VAL A 257 22.43 -47.69 -13.84
CA VAL A 257 21.08 -47.09 -13.90
C VAL A 257 21.21 -45.63 -14.36
N GLY A 258 20.25 -45.16 -15.16
CA GLY A 258 20.19 -43.76 -15.59
C GLY A 258 20.02 -42.80 -14.40
N LEU A 259 20.68 -41.64 -14.48
CA LEU A 259 20.60 -40.61 -13.44
C LEU A 259 19.27 -39.84 -13.52
N PRO A 260 18.70 -39.44 -12.37
CA PRO A 260 17.53 -38.56 -12.37
C PRO A 260 17.96 -37.15 -12.79
N ASP A 261 17.13 -36.49 -13.61
CA ASP A 261 17.38 -35.11 -14.01
C ASP A 261 17.28 -34.18 -12.80
N ALA A 262 18.41 -33.56 -12.43
CA ALA A 262 18.45 -32.65 -11.30
C ALA A 262 18.00 -31.23 -11.71
N PRO A 263 16.96 -30.65 -11.09
CA PRO A 263 16.54 -29.29 -11.39
C PRO A 263 17.62 -28.26 -11.01
N LEU A 264 17.77 -27.24 -11.86
CA LEU A 264 18.55 -26.06 -11.52
C LEU A 264 17.78 -25.25 -10.47
N LEU A 265 18.18 -25.38 -9.21
CA LEU A 265 17.63 -24.59 -8.12
C LEU A 265 18.01 -23.11 -8.31
N MET A 266 17.12 -22.22 -7.87
CA MET A 266 17.40 -20.79 -7.89
C MET A 266 18.63 -20.44 -7.05
N THR A 267 19.25 -19.30 -7.29
CA THR A 267 20.35 -18.81 -6.44
C THR A 267 19.81 -18.09 -5.20
N TYR A 268 20.60 -17.96 -4.13
CA TYR A 268 20.20 -17.19 -2.96
C TYR A 268 19.82 -15.74 -3.33
N LYS A 269 20.54 -15.14 -4.28
CA LYS A 269 20.22 -13.81 -4.80
C LYS A 269 18.82 -13.74 -5.41
N GLN A 270 18.43 -14.74 -6.20
CA GLN A 270 17.08 -14.83 -6.78
C GLN A 270 16.01 -15.16 -5.72
N PHE A 271 16.37 -15.96 -4.72
CA PHE A 271 15.47 -16.31 -3.62
C PHE A 271 15.08 -15.08 -2.78
N VAL A 272 16.04 -14.21 -2.45
CA VAL A 272 15.85 -13.00 -1.64
C VAL A 272 15.56 -11.75 -2.50
N GLU A 273 15.56 -11.86 -3.83
CA GLU A 273 15.39 -10.71 -4.71
C GLU A 273 14.07 -9.98 -4.43
N ASP A 274 14.14 -8.72 -3.99
CA ASP A 274 12.95 -7.89 -3.82
C ASP A 274 12.25 -7.68 -5.18
N VAL A 275 10.97 -7.34 -5.13
CA VAL A 275 10.15 -7.20 -6.33
C VAL A 275 10.65 -6.01 -7.16
N LYS A 276 11.30 -6.28 -8.30
CA LYS A 276 11.75 -5.21 -9.20
C LYS A 276 10.54 -4.58 -9.90
N PRO A 277 10.25 -3.28 -9.69
CA PRO A 277 9.15 -2.62 -10.37
C PRO A 277 9.33 -2.68 -11.87
N SER A 278 8.31 -3.18 -12.57
CA SER A 278 8.30 -3.28 -14.02
C SER A 278 6.89 -3.01 -14.54
N PHE A 279 6.80 -2.56 -15.79
CA PHE A 279 5.50 -2.36 -16.44
C PHE A 279 4.69 -3.67 -16.58
N ALA A 280 5.33 -4.84 -16.42
CA ALA A 280 4.63 -6.12 -16.38
C ALA A 280 3.73 -6.28 -15.14
N MET A 281 3.96 -5.52 -14.06
CA MET A 281 3.14 -5.53 -12.84
C MET A 281 1.69 -5.09 -13.06
N TRP A 282 1.42 -4.32 -14.12
CA TRP A 282 0.06 -3.98 -14.51
C TRP A 282 -0.78 -5.18 -14.96
N ARG A 283 -0.12 -6.30 -15.32
CA ARG A 283 -0.83 -7.56 -15.64
C ARG A 283 -1.31 -8.30 -14.39
N GLY A 284 -0.69 -8.07 -13.24
CA GLY A 284 -1.08 -8.60 -11.93
C GLY A 284 -1.67 -7.50 -11.05
N PHE A 285 -2.61 -6.70 -11.57
CA PHE A 285 -3.07 -5.48 -10.91
C PHE A 285 -3.65 -5.74 -9.50
N SER A 286 -3.04 -5.12 -8.48
CA SER A 286 -3.52 -5.18 -7.09
C SER A 286 -4.44 -3.99 -6.79
N TRP A 287 -5.74 -4.26 -6.68
CA TRP A 287 -6.75 -3.26 -6.29
C TRP A 287 -6.45 -2.62 -4.94
N PHE A 288 -5.90 -3.39 -4.01
CA PHE A 288 -5.53 -2.89 -2.69
C PHE A 288 -4.40 -1.87 -2.76
N ALA A 289 -3.31 -2.20 -3.47
CA ALA A 289 -2.18 -1.28 -3.64
C ALA A 289 -2.61 0.03 -4.36
N PHE A 290 -3.49 -0.09 -5.35
CA PHE A 290 -4.07 1.06 -6.04
C PHE A 290 -4.94 1.92 -5.12
N ALA A 291 -5.83 1.31 -4.32
CA ALA A 291 -6.68 2.03 -3.38
C ALA A 291 -5.86 2.78 -2.33
N CYS A 292 -4.81 2.16 -1.78
CA CYS A 292 -3.90 2.82 -0.83
C CYS A 292 -3.17 4.01 -1.47
N ALA A 293 -2.64 3.85 -2.68
CA ALA A 293 -1.98 4.93 -3.40
C ALA A 293 -2.95 6.10 -3.70
N ALA A 294 -4.17 5.79 -4.16
CA ALA A 294 -5.20 6.79 -4.46
C ALA A 294 -5.71 7.53 -3.22
N MET A 295 -5.81 6.84 -2.08
CA MET A 295 -6.38 7.40 -0.85
C MET A 295 -5.56 8.58 -0.31
N VAL A 296 -4.23 8.50 -0.35
CA VAL A 296 -3.35 9.57 0.16
C VAL A 296 -3.50 10.84 -0.67
N ASP A 297 -3.49 10.72 -2.01
CA ASP A 297 -3.69 11.86 -2.90
C ASP A 297 -5.11 12.41 -2.80
N PHE A 298 -6.12 11.55 -2.69
CA PHE A 298 -7.51 11.96 -2.49
C PHE A 298 -7.68 12.80 -1.21
N PHE A 299 -7.13 12.37 -0.08
CA PHE A 299 -7.20 13.14 1.17
C PHE A 299 -6.41 14.45 1.08
N THR A 300 -5.27 14.45 0.38
CA THR A 300 -4.49 15.67 0.16
C THR A 300 -5.30 16.70 -0.63
N VAL A 301 -5.96 16.29 -1.71
CA VAL A 301 -6.85 17.15 -2.52
C VAL A 301 -8.05 17.62 -1.70
N LEU A 302 -8.74 16.71 -1.01
CA LEU A 302 -9.96 17.02 -0.25
C LEU A 302 -9.68 18.01 0.88
N LEU A 303 -8.60 17.80 1.64
CA LEU A 303 -8.23 18.70 2.74
C LEU A 303 -7.70 20.04 2.23
N SER A 304 -6.93 20.05 1.13
CA SER A 304 -6.47 21.29 0.49
C SER A 304 -7.65 22.11 -0.03
N TYR A 305 -8.61 21.47 -0.70
CA TYR A 305 -9.85 22.09 -1.13
C TYR A 305 -10.64 22.67 0.06
N ARG A 306 -10.74 21.92 1.16
CA ARG A 306 -11.45 22.37 2.38
C ARG A 306 -10.81 23.60 3.03
N LEU A 307 -9.47 23.72 3.01
CA LEU A 307 -8.75 24.85 3.62
C LEU A 307 -9.22 26.21 3.08
N GLU A 308 -9.58 26.27 1.79
CA GLU A 308 -10.02 27.51 1.14
C GLU A 308 -11.50 27.84 1.39
N PHE A 309 -12.36 26.83 1.55
CA PHE A 309 -13.78 27.05 1.87
C PHE A 309 -14.04 27.43 3.33
N THR A 310 -13.12 27.14 4.25
CA THR A 310 -13.27 27.50 5.66
C THR A 310 -12.77 28.93 5.94
N ALA A 311 -13.69 29.88 6.11
CA ALA A 311 -13.39 31.29 6.40
C ALA A 311 -12.53 31.47 7.68
N PRO A 312 -11.54 32.38 7.72
CA PRO A 312 -10.76 32.83 8.90
C PRO A 312 -11.54 33.10 10.20
N GLY A 313 -11.82 32.04 10.97
CA GLY A 313 -12.35 32.11 12.35
C GLY A 313 -13.76 32.72 12.46
N PRO A 314 -14.51 32.39 13.53
CA PRO A 314 -15.74 33.11 13.82
C PRO A 314 -15.42 34.59 14.12
N LEU A 315 -16.24 35.51 13.62
CA LEU A 315 -16.19 36.92 14.03
C LEU A 315 -16.53 36.99 15.53
N THR A 316 -15.86 37.87 16.27
CA THR A 316 -16.28 38.16 17.64
C THR A 316 -17.63 38.86 17.63
N MET A 317 -18.43 38.76 18.69
CA MET A 317 -19.75 39.42 18.77
C MET A 317 -19.70 40.92 18.44
N GLN A 318 -18.62 41.61 18.83
CA GLN A 318 -18.40 43.03 18.53
C GLN A 318 -18.09 43.26 17.05
N GLU A 319 -17.28 42.39 16.44
CA GLU A 319 -16.99 42.43 15.00
C GLU A 319 -18.23 42.11 14.18
N GLU A 320 -19.07 41.15 14.60
CA GLU A 320 -20.33 40.82 13.94
C GLU A 320 -21.31 41.99 13.93
N GLU A 321 -21.46 42.68 15.07
CA GLU A 321 -22.34 43.84 15.19
C GLU A 321 -21.85 45.00 14.30
N LEU A 322 -20.55 45.28 14.34
CA LEU A 322 -19.92 46.30 13.51
C LEU A 322 -20.05 45.99 12.01
N VAL A 323 -19.80 44.73 11.62
CA VAL A 323 -19.99 44.23 10.26
C VAL A 323 -21.42 44.42 9.80
N PHE A 324 -22.40 44.04 10.62
CA PHE A 324 -23.81 44.15 10.27
C PHE A 324 -24.24 45.62 10.10
N GLU A 325 -23.81 46.51 11.00
CA GLU A 325 -24.12 47.93 10.92
C GLU A 325 -23.51 48.59 9.68
N CYS A 326 -22.29 48.21 9.31
CA CYS A 326 -21.63 48.72 8.11
C CYS A 326 -22.14 48.07 6.83
N LEU A 327 -22.51 46.79 6.82
CA LEU A 327 -23.16 46.13 5.68
C LEU A 327 -24.49 46.80 5.34
N ARG A 328 -25.22 47.32 6.34
CA ARG A 328 -26.44 48.11 6.13
C ARG A 328 -26.20 49.43 5.39
N GLN A 329 -24.97 49.94 5.37
CA GLN A 329 -24.63 51.20 4.68
C GLN A 329 -24.42 51.01 3.18
N PHE A 330 -24.37 49.76 2.69
CA PHE A 330 -24.38 49.45 1.27
C PHE A 330 -25.81 49.54 0.72
N THR A 331 -25.95 50.17 -0.42
CA THR A 331 -27.24 50.45 -1.06
C THR A 331 -27.47 49.61 -2.32
N GLU A 332 -26.39 49.10 -2.92
CA GLU A 332 -26.45 48.31 -4.16
C GLU A 332 -26.03 46.87 -3.90
N PHE A 333 -27.03 45.98 -3.87
CA PHE A 333 -26.84 44.53 -3.87
C PHE A 333 -27.35 43.97 -5.20
N ARG A 334 -26.57 43.07 -5.79
CA ARG A 334 -26.90 42.39 -7.05
C ARG A 334 -26.67 40.89 -6.88
N ILE A 335 -27.35 40.06 -7.65
CA ILE A 335 -27.03 38.63 -7.74
C ILE A 335 -26.12 38.46 -8.95
N ASN A 336 -24.91 37.95 -8.73
CA ASN A 336 -23.94 37.71 -9.79
C ASN A 336 -24.30 36.43 -10.57
N GLN A 337 -23.62 36.18 -11.69
CA GLN A 337 -23.74 34.99 -12.54
C GLN A 337 -23.46 33.66 -11.79
N ASN A 338 -22.83 33.74 -10.62
CA ASN A 338 -22.59 32.62 -9.71
C ASN A 338 -23.72 32.37 -8.70
N ASP A 339 -24.86 33.07 -8.81
CA ASP A 339 -25.97 33.04 -7.85
C ASP A 339 -25.58 33.51 -6.43
N GLU A 340 -24.48 34.27 -6.32
CA GLU A 340 -24.01 34.88 -5.07
C GLU A 340 -24.36 36.38 -5.01
N LEU A 341 -24.59 36.88 -3.80
CA LEU A 341 -24.86 38.29 -3.51
C LEU A 341 -23.56 39.10 -3.68
N GLU A 342 -23.58 40.03 -4.62
CA GLU A 342 -22.48 40.94 -4.94
C GLU A 342 -22.81 42.36 -4.43
N MET A 343 -21.82 42.99 -3.81
CA MET A 343 -21.85 44.37 -3.36
C MET A 343 -20.90 45.22 -4.19
N VAL A 344 -21.37 46.42 -4.56
CA VAL A 344 -20.54 47.44 -5.20
C VAL A 344 -19.85 48.27 -4.12
N ILE A 345 -18.52 48.36 -4.21
CA ILE A 345 -17.66 49.06 -3.23
C ILE A 345 -17.45 50.53 -3.61
N GLU A 346 -17.44 50.86 -4.91
CA GLU A 346 -17.22 52.23 -5.37
C GLU A 346 -18.38 53.17 -5.02
N LYS A 347 -18.05 54.45 -4.79
CA LYS A 347 -19.04 55.52 -4.63
C LYS A 347 -19.94 55.59 -5.86
N SER A 348 -21.24 55.65 -5.62
CA SER A 348 -22.17 56.12 -6.65
C SER A 348 -21.84 57.57 -7.04
N ASP A 349 -22.22 57.99 -8.25
CA ASP A 349 -21.95 59.35 -8.71
C ASP A 349 -22.63 60.42 -7.85
N LEU A 350 -23.74 60.04 -7.20
CA LEU A 350 -24.47 60.85 -6.23
C LEU A 350 -23.69 61.02 -4.90
N GLU A 351 -22.98 59.98 -4.45
CA GLU A 351 -22.12 60.02 -3.26
C GLU A 351 -20.81 60.76 -3.51
N LYS A 352 -20.26 60.66 -4.73
CA LYS A 352 -19.13 61.48 -5.17
C LYS A 352 -19.49 62.97 -5.13
N ALA A 353 -20.68 63.32 -5.63
CA ALA A 353 -21.18 64.69 -5.61
C ALA A 353 -21.41 65.23 -4.19
N ARG A 354 -21.80 64.37 -3.23
CA ARG A 354 -22.06 64.74 -1.83
C ARG A 354 -20.86 64.62 -0.89
N ARG A 355 -19.69 64.22 -1.38
CA ARG A 355 -18.46 63.97 -0.57
C ARG A 355 -18.71 63.04 0.64
N TYR A 356 -19.50 61.98 0.45
CA TYR A 356 -19.72 61.00 1.51
C TYR A 356 -18.40 60.28 1.88
N SER A 357 -18.24 59.89 3.14
CA SER A 357 -17.06 59.17 3.62
C SER A 357 -17.24 57.67 3.42
N ASP A 358 -16.31 57.00 2.73
CA ASP A 358 -16.36 55.55 2.48
C ASP A 358 -15.57 54.75 3.49
N TRP A 359 -15.00 55.40 4.51
CA TRP A 359 -14.04 54.77 5.39
C TRP A 359 -14.63 53.55 6.10
N SER A 360 -15.89 53.62 6.54
CA SER A 360 -16.61 52.49 7.14
C SER A 360 -16.84 51.34 6.15
N ARG A 361 -17.20 51.63 4.89
CA ARG A 361 -17.40 50.62 3.83
C ARG A 361 -16.10 49.92 3.49
N MET A 362 -15.02 50.69 3.28
CA MET A 362 -13.70 50.16 2.97
C MET A 362 -13.11 49.36 4.13
N PHE A 363 -13.34 49.80 5.36
CA PHE A 363 -12.94 49.08 6.56
C PHE A 363 -13.63 47.71 6.67
N VAL A 364 -14.97 47.65 6.49
CA VAL A 364 -15.71 46.39 6.58
C VAL A 364 -15.46 45.47 5.40
N VAL A 365 -15.31 46.00 4.20
CA VAL A 365 -14.86 45.23 3.04
C VAL A 365 -13.46 44.66 3.31
N GLY A 366 -12.53 45.47 3.80
CA GLY A 366 -11.18 45.02 4.16
C GLY A 366 -11.17 43.97 5.28
N LEU A 367 -11.97 44.16 6.33
CA LEU A 367 -12.11 43.21 7.43
C LEU A 367 -12.70 41.89 6.93
N LEU A 368 -13.81 41.92 6.20
CA LEU A 368 -14.47 40.71 5.71
C LEU A 368 -13.67 40.00 4.61
N LEU A 369 -12.95 40.73 3.75
CA LEU A 369 -12.02 40.14 2.77
C LEU A 369 -10.85 39.47 3.49
N SER A 370 -10.23 40.14 4.46
CA SER A 370 -9.12 39.57 5.25
C SER A 370 -9.58 38.34 6.05
N ARG A 371 -10.86 38.30 6.41
CA ARG A 371 -11.49 37.20 7.13
C ARG A 371 -12.20 36.18 6.23
N GLY A 372 -12.06 36.28 4.90
CA GLY A 372 -12.61 35.33 3.91
C GLY A 372 -14.13 35.20 3.90
N PHE A 373 -14.85 36.18 4.46
CA PHE A 373 -16.31 36.27 4.40
C PHE A 373 -16.80 37.00 3.14
N LEU A 374 -15.90 37.73 2.47
CA LEU A 374 -16.11 38.26 1.13
C LEU A 374 -15.05 37.70 0.19
N ARG A 375 -15.38 37.59 -1.10
CA ARG A 375 -14.46 37.25 -2.18
C ARG A 375 -14.40 38.41 -3.16
N LYS A 376 -13.22 38.66 -3.73
CA LYS A 376 -13.01 39.75 -4.68
C LYS A 376 -13.41 39.28 -6.08
N VAL A 377 -14.40 39.94 -6.66
CA VAL A 377 -14.83 39.70 -8.06
C VAL A 377 -14.01 40.60 -8.98
N ASP A 378 -14.00 41.90 -8.68
CA ASP A 378 -13.30 42.92 -9.46
C ASP A 378 -12.68 43.99 -8.56
N HIS A 379 -12.06 45.01 -9.14
CA HIS A 379 -11.58 46.18 -8.40
C HIS A 379 -12.72 47.02 -7.79
N ARG A 380 -13.96 46.83 -8.25
CA ARG A 380 -15.14 47.62 -7.87
C ARG A 380 -16.17 46.88 -7.04
N SER A 381 -16.10 45.55 -6.97
CA SER A 381 -17.14 44.73 -6.38
C SER A 381 -16.61 43.49 -5.68
N VAL A 382 -17.38 43.04 -4.69
CA VAL A 382 -17.09 41.87 -3.86
C VAL A 382 -18.34 41.01 -3.70
N GLU A 383 -18.18 39.69 -3.71
CA GLU A 383 -19.25 38.73 -3.51
C GLU A 383 -19.23 38.13 -2.11
N PHE A 384 -20.41 37.73 -1.61
CA PHE A 384 -20.57 37.08 -0.32
C PHE A 384 -20.05 35.66 -0.37
N ALA A 385 -19.11 35.33 0.51
CA ALA A 385 -18.73 33.94 0.70
C ALA A 385 -19.92 33.15 1.29
N PRO A 386 -20.07 31.85 0.97
CA PRO A 386 -21.15 30.99 1.48
C PRO A 386 -21.30 31.02 3.01
N ASN A 387 -20.21 31.26 3.74
CA ASN A 387 -20.19 31.29 5.20
C ASN A 387 -20.78 32.58 5.80
N LEU A 388 -20.94 33.64 5.02
CA LEU A 388 -21.49 34.92 5.50
C LEU A 388 -23.03 34.89 5.56
N TYR A 389 -23.69 34.10 4.70
CA TYR A 389 -25.16 34.02 4.66
C TYR A 389 -25.79 33.53 5.97
N PRO A 390 -25.32 32.43 6.60
CA PRO A 390 -25.91 31.95 7.85
C PRO A 390 -25.76 32.97 8.99
N LEU A 391 -24.61 33.65 9.06
CA LEU A 391 -24.29 34.62 10.10
C LEU A 391 -25.18 35.87 9.99
N VAL A 392 -25.39 36.37 8.77
CA VAL A 392 -26.31 37.48 8.52
C VAL A 392 -27.76 37.06 8.77
N ALA A 393 -28.15 35.85 8.36
CA ALA A 393 -29.51 35.34 8.54
C ALA A 393 -29.88 35.17 10.03
N GLU A 394 -28.98 34.64 10.85
CA GLU A 394 -29.19 34.48 12.30
C GLU A 394 -29.42 35.84 12.98
N LYS A 395 -28.57 36.84 12.71
CA LYS A 395 -28.74 38.19 13.26
C LYS A 395 -30.00 38.90 12.77
N MET A 396 -30.36 38.73 11.50
CA MET A 396 -31.61 39.28 10.98
C MET A 396 -32.82 38.63 11.67
N SER A 397 -32.78 37.31 11.87
CA SER A 397 -33.83 36.58 12.59
C SER A 397 -33.98 37.08 14.04
N ASP A 398 -32.87 37.27 14.76
CA ASP A 398 -32.87 37.79 16.14
C ASP A 398 -33.45 39.21 16.21
N LYS A 399 -33.07 40.10 15.28
CA LYS A 399 -33.62 41.47 15.22
C LYS A 399 -35.10 41.46 14.86
N ILE A 400 -35.54 40.59 13.94
CA ILE A 400 -36.96 40.43 13.60
C ILE A 400 -37.75 39.93 14.81
N ALA A 401 -37.20 38.97 15.56
CA ALA A 401 -37.81 38.46 16.79
C ALA A 401 -37.93 39.56 17.86
N ALA A 402 -36.87 40.35 18.07
CA ALA A 402 -36.86 41.47 19.00
C ALA A 402 -37.84 42.59 18.59
N LEU A 403 -37.96 42.88 17.29
CA LEU A 403 -38.94 43.84 16.77
C LEU A 403 -40.37 43.33 16.94
N LYS A 404 -40.63 42.05 16.67
CA LYS A 404 -41.94 41.43 16.93
C LYS A 404 -42.31 41.48 18.41
N GLN A 405 -41.36 41.20 19.30
CA GLN A 405 -41.57 41.31 20.76
C GLN A 405 -41.82 42.76 21.20
N LYS A 406 -41.10 43.74 20.65
CA LYS A 406 -41.36 45.17 20.92
C LYS A 406 -42.71 45.63 20.38
N ALA A 407 -43.12 45.14 19.21
CA ALA A 407 -44.43 45.43 18.65
C ALA A 407 -45.57 44.79 19.46
N LEU A 408 -45.35 43.61 20.05
CA LEU A 408 -46.28 42.93 20.97
C LEU A 408 -46.32 43.58 22.36
N ALA A 409 -45.24 44.25 22.78
CA ALA A 409 -45.13 44.94 24.06
C ALA A 409 -45.55 46.43 24.00
N ALA A 410 -45.82 46.97 22.81
CA ALA A 410 -46.40 48.29 22.66
C ALA A 410 -47.91 48.22 22.98
N PRO A 411 -48.41 48.92 24.01
CA PRO A 411 -49.84 48.91 24.32
C PRO A 411 -50.63 49.50 23.15
N ALA A 412 -51.66 48.79 22.72
CA ALA A 412 -52.65 49.32 21.79
C ALA A 412 -53.36 50.51 22.45
N GLY A 413 -53.23 51.69 21.86
CA GLY A 413 -54.07 52.86 22.15
C GLY A 413 -53.42 53.92 23.01
N HIS A 414 -53.27 55.12 22.44
CA HIS A 414 -54.22 56.18 22.74
C HIS A 414 -54.39 57.07 21.51
N GLU A 415 -55.65 57.13 21.06
CA GLU A 415 -56.24 58.26 20.34
C GLU A 415 -56.05 59.57 21.12
#